data_AF-A0A1Q3U785-F1
#
_entry.id   AF-A0A1Q3U785-F1
#
_cell.length_a   1.000
_cell.length_b   1.000
_cell.length_c   1.000
_cell.angle_alpha   90.00
_cell.angle_beta   90.00
_cell.angle_gamma   90.00
#
_symmetry.space_group_name_H-M   'P 1'
#
loop_
_entity.id
_entity.type
_entity.pdbx_description
1 polymer ?
#
loop_
_entity_poly.entity_id
_entity_poly.type
_entity_poly.pdbx_seq_one_letter_code
_entity_poly.pdbx_strand_id
1 'polypeptide(L)'
;MNTETAKSNITYHGMVQEIITARCAPCHIPAKGGKKLALDNYDAITKNIDEIIHRVSLPMGEKGYMPKKNVPLGADSIAILKNWAAGGFAK
;
A
#
# COMPACT_ATOMS: atom_id res chain seq x y z
N MET A 1 13.82 -27.59 -0.69
CA MET A 1 13.09 -26.57 0.08
C MET A 1 12.19 -25.85 -0.91
N ASN A 2 10.91 -26.25 -0.99
CA ASN A 2 9.96 -25.67 -1.93
C ASN A 2 9.14 -24.63 -1.18
N THR A 3 9.50 -23.36 -1.32
CA THR A 3 8.65 -22.25 -0.88
C THR A 3 7.71 -21.87 -2.02
N GLU A 4 6.75 -22.75 -2.33
CA GLU A 4 5.49 -22.33 -2.93
C GLU A 4 4.59 -21.84 -1.80
N THR A 5 4.85 -20.63 -1.31
CA THR A 5 3.85 -19.94 -0.49
C THR A 5 2.69 -19.66 -1.42
N ALA A 6 1.56 -20.30 -1.13
CA ALA A 6 0.32 -20.21 -1.89
C ALA A 6 0.10 -18.77 -2.40
N LYS A 7 -0.19 -18.63 -3.70
CA LYS A 7 -0.98 -17.51 -4.24
C LYS A 7 -2.36 -17.56 -3.59
N SER A 8 -2.44 -17.33 -2.28
CA SER A 8 -3.65 -16.86 -1.63
C SER A 8 -3.99 -15.58 -2.39
N ASN A 9 -5.11 -15.59 -3.14
CA ASN A 9 -5.48 -14.53 -4.07
C ASN A 9 -5.26 -13.17 -3.38
N ILE A 10 -4.21 -12.46 -3.78
CA ILE A 10 -3.94 -11.13 -3.24
C ILE A 10 -5.03 -10.26 -3.82
N THR A 11 -6.00 -9.91 -2.98
CA THR A 11 -7.12 -9.06 -3.37
C THR A 11 -7.17 -7.79 -2.54
N TYR A 12 -7.99 -6.85 -3.00
CA TYR A 12 -8.23 -5.61 -2.29
C TYR A 12 -8.77 -5.87 -0.89
N HIS A 13 -9.87 -6.61 -0.79
CA HIS A 13 -10.50 -6.93 0.49
C HIS A 13 -9.71 -7.94 1.32
N GLY A 14 -8.89 -8.77 0.69
CA GLY A 14 -8.12 -9.82 1.36
C GLY A 14 -6.84 -9.34 2.04
N MET A 15 -6.12 -8.38 1.44
CA MET A 15 -4.81 -7.95 1.97
C MET A 15 -4.56 -6.45 1.85
N VAL A 16 -4.93 -5.83 0.73
CA VAL A 16 -4.52 -4.44 0.44
C VAL A 16 -5.26 -3.45 1.35
N GLN A 17 -6.56 -3.65 1.56
CA GLN A 17 -7.38 -2.76 2.40
C GLN A 17 -6.84 -2.69 3.83
N GLU A 18 -6.38 -3.81 4.39
CA GLU A 18 -5.76 -3.85 5.71
C GLU A 18 -4.46 -3.05 5.75
N ILE A 19 -3.57 -3.26 4.77
CA ILE A 19 -2.31 -2.50 4.66
C ILE A 19 -2.57 -1.00 4.60
N ILE A 20 -3.50 -0.58 3.74
CA ILE A 20 -3.82 0.84 3.56
C ILE A 20 -4.43 1.44 4.83
N THR A 21 -5.35 0.72 5.47
CA THR A 21 -5.99 1.18 6.72
C THR A 21 -4.98 1.24 7.87
N ALA A 22 -4.06 0.28 7.98
CA ALA A 22 -3.08 0.25 9.06
C ALA A 22 -1.92 1.23 8.85
N ARG A 23 -1.48 1.44 7.61
CA ARG A 23 -0.22 2.14 7.31
C ARG A 23 -0.40 3.52 6.69
N CYS A 24 -1.52 3.78 6.02
CA CYS A 24 -1.76 5.05 5.32
C CYS A 24 -2.78 5.94 6.05
N ALA A 25 -3.63 5.37 6.92
CA ALA A 25 -4.73 6.07 7.57
C ALA A 25 -4.39 7.40 8.25
N PRO A 26 -3.29 7.52 9.03
CA PRO A 26 -3.01 8.76 9.76
C PRO A 26 -2.81 9.99 8.87
N CYS A 27 -2.55 9.81 7.58
CA CYS A 27 -2.30 10.91 6.64
C CYS A 27 -3.28 10.91 5.46
N HIS A 28 -3.70 9.73 5.00
CA HIS A 28 -4.41 9.54 3.73
C HIS A 28 -5.85 9.01 3.87
N ILE A 29 -6.37 8.79 5.08
CA ILE A 29 -7.79 8.44 5.28
C ILE A 29 -8.49 9.59 6.01
N PRO A 30 -9.35 10.37 5.32
CA PRO A 30 -10.05 11.52 5.91
C PRO A 30 -10.85 11.18 7.16
N ALA A 31 -11.54 10.05 7.18
CA ALA A 31 -12.30 9.55 8.34
C ALA A 31 -11.43 9.26 9.57
N LYS A 32 -10.09 9.17 9.40
CA LYS A 32 -9.10 8.99 10.47
C LYS A 32 -8.26 10.25 10.71
N GLY A 33 -8.72 11.41 10.22
CA GLY A 33 -8.03 12.70 10.37
C GLY A 33 -6.95 12.96 9.32
N GLY A 34 -6.85 12.12 8.28
CA GLY A 34 -5.97 12.32 7.15
C GLY A 34 -6.31 13.61 6.38
N LYS A 35 -5.28 14.38 6.00
CA LYS A 35 -5.42 15.66 5.28
C LYS A 35 -4.67 15.67 3.94
N LYS A 36 -4.19 14.51 3.50
CA LYS A 36 -3.51 14.32 2.21
C LYS A 36 -4.49 13.73 1.21
N LEU A 37 -3.97 13.33 0.05
CA LEU A 37 -4.73 12.58 -0.95
C LEU A 37 -5.51 11.44 -0.25
N ALA A 38 -6.81 11.38 -0.48
CA ALA A 38 -7.63 10.31 0.08
C ALA A 38 -7.28 8.98 -0.60
N LEU A 39 -6.88 8.00 0.20
CA LEU A 39 -6.58 6.61 -0.21
C LEU A 39 -7.47 5.67 0.62
N ASP A 40 -8.75 5.97 0.69
CA ASP A 40 -9.73 5.28 1.56
C ASP A 40 -10.66 4.34 0.79
N ASN A 41 -10.44 4.19 -0.52
CA ASN A 41 -11.25 3.33 -1.38
C ASN A 41 -10.42 2.73 -2.52
N TYR A 42 -10.95 1.65 -3.10
CA TYR A 42 -10.33 0.88 -4.18
C TYR A 42 -9.94 1.74 -5.38
N ASP A 43 -10.82 2.61 -5.86
CA ASP A 43 -10.57 3.42 -7.06
C ASP A 43 -9.43 4.41 -6.83
N ALA A 44 -9.39 5.05 -5.67
CA ALA A 44 -8.30 5.94 -5.30
C ALA A 44 -6.97 5.20 -5.18
N ILE A 45 -6.96 4.00 -4.61
CA ILE A 45 -5.74 3.22 -4.41
C ILE A 45 -5.21 2.70 -5.76
N THR A 46 -6.07 2.10 -6.59
CA THR A 46 -5.69 1.60 -7.92
C THR A 46 -5.19 2.73 -8.84
N LYS A 47 -5.88 3.87 -8.86
CA LYS A 47 -5.46 5.05 -9.64
C LYS A 47 -4.07 5.58 -9.27
N ASN A 48 -3.63 5.37 -8.03
CA ASN A 48 -2.38 5.94 -7.50
C ASN A 48 -1.34 4.87 -7.15
N ILE A 49 -1.56 3.60 -7.49
CA ILE A 49 -0.77 2.48 -6.98
C ILE A 49 0.71 2.55 -7.37
N ASP A 50 1.03 3.01 -8.58
CA ASP A 50 2.42 3.14 -9.04
C ASP A 50 3.17 4.19 -8.21
N GLU A 51 2.52 5.34 -7.96
CA GLU A 51 3.09 6.39 -7.12
C GLU A 51 3.17 5.95 -5.65
N ILE A 52 2.17 5.21 -5.14
CA ILE A 52 2.22 4.62 -3.80
C ILE A 52 3.45 3.71 -3.69
N ILE A 53 3.60 2.74 -4.60
CA ILE A 53 4.70 1.77 -4.62
C ILE A 53 6.05 2.49 -4.72
N HIS A 54 6.17 3.49 -5.60
CA HIS A 54 7.38 4.29 -5.74
C HIS A 54 7.77 4.92 -4.40
N ARG A 55 6.85 5.67 -3.79
CA ARG A 55 7.14 6.48 -2.60
C ARG A 55 7.42 5.66 -1.35
N VAL A 56 6.75 4.52 -1.17
CA VAL A 56 7.00 3.62 -0.03
C VAL A 56 8.27 2.78 -0.21
N SER A 57 8.80 2.72 -1.44
CA SER A 57 10.07 2.04 -1.75
C SER A 57 11.27 2.97 -1.72
N LEU A 58 11.08 4.28 -1.54
CA LEU A 58 12.17 5.24 -1.46
C LEU A 58 12.99 5.03 -0.16
N PRO A 59 14.30 5.32 -0.17
CA PRO A 59 15.09 5.41 1.05
C PRO A 59 14.54 6.48 2.00
N MET A 60 14.66 6.24 3.31
CA MET A 60 14.30 7.22 4.33
C MET A 60 15.17 8.48 4.17
N GLY A 61 14.53 9.65 4.16
CA GLY A 61 15.21 10.94 3.96
C GLY A 61 15.15 11.46 2.53
N GLU A 62 14.82 10.61 1.55
CA GLU A 62 14.64 11.04 0.17
C GLU A 62 13.39 11.90 -0.03
N LYS A 63 13.49 12.83 -0.98
CA LYS A 63 12.35 13.69 -1.33
C LYS A 63 11.23 12.82 -1.88
N GLY A 64 10.08 12.85 -1.20
CA GLY A 64 8.89 12.09 -1.61
C GLY A 64 8.66 10.80 -0.83
N TYR A 65 9.66 10.34 -0.07
CA TYR A 65 9.56 9.16 0.80
C TYR A 65 8.28 9.17 1.66
N MET A 66 7.63 8.01 1.72
CA MET A 66 6.45 7.78 2.56
C MET A 66 6.56 6.48 3.36
N PRO A 67 6.05 6.47 4.61
CA PRO A 67 5.44 7.59 5.31
C PRO A 67 6.47 8.56 5.91
N LYS A 68 6.22 9.88 5.80
CA LYS A 68 7.18 10.94 6.19
C LYS A 68 7.55 10.97 7.68
N LYS A 69 6.64 10.60 8.58
CA LYS A 69 6.81 10.71 10.04
C LYS A 69 6.43 9.44 10.80
N ASN A 70 6.15 8.34 10.10
CA ASN A 70 5.75 7.08 10.71
C ASN A 70 6.73 5.97 10.31
N VAL A 71 6.54 4.80 10.91
CA VAL A 71 7.33 3.61 10.61
C VAL A 71 7.20 3.25 9.12
N PRO A 72 8.33 2.96 8.43
CA PRO A 72 8.33 2.46 7.05
C PRO A 72 7.40 1.26 6.86
N LEU A 73 6.93 1.06 5.62
CA LEU A 73 6.31 -0.22 5.26
C LEU A 73 7.39 -1.31 5.24
N GLY A 74 7.03 -2.50 5.73
CA GLY A 74 7.89 -3.67 5.59
C GLY A 74 7.95 -4.16 4.14
N ALA A 75 9.04 -4.85 3.79
CA ALA A 75 9.24 -5.40 2.45
C ALA A 75 8.07 -6.29 1.97
N ASP A 76 7.50 -7.10 2.87
CA ASP A 76 6.37 -7.98 2.57
C ASP A 76 5.11 -7.19 2.19
N SER A 77 4.80 -6.09 2.90
CA SER A 77 3.66 -5.23 2.56
C SER A 77 3.85 -4.56 1.20
N ILE A 78 5.08 -4.12 0.89
CA ILE A 78 5.40 -3.55 -0.43
C ILE A 78 5.28 -4.62 -1.53
N ALA A 79 5.73 -5.86 -1.25
CA ALA A 79 5.58 -6.97 -2.19
C ALA A 79 4.11 -7.31 -2.46
N ILE A 80 3.24 -7.28 -1.45
CA ILE A 80 1.79 -7.46 -1.61
C ILE A 80 1.22 -6.39 -2.54
N LEU A 81 1.55 -5.10 -2.33
CA LEU A 81 1.07 -4.01 -3.20
C LEU A 81 1.54 -4.19 -4.65
N LYS A 82 2.81 -4.58 -4.86
CA LYS A 82 3.38 -4.87 -6.19
C LYS A 82 2.69 -6.04 -6.87
N ASN A 83 2.52 -7.15 -6.15
CA ASN A 83 1.91 -8.36 -6.70
C ASN A 83 0.43 -8.16 -7.01
N TRP A 84 -0.28 -7.38 -6.19
CA TRP A 84 -1.66 -7.00 -6.46
C TRP A 84 -1.81 -6.14 -7.72
N ALA A 85 -0.91 -5.17 -7.90
CA ALA A 85 -0.88 -4.34 -9.11
C ALA A 85 -0.56 -5.17 -10.36
N ALA A 86 0.45 -6.04 -10.29
CA ALA A 86 0.80 -6.96 -11.37
C ALA A 86 -0.31 -7.97 -11.69
N GLY A 87 -1.13 -8.32 -10.69
CA GLY A 87 -2.28 -9.20 -10.82
C GLY A 87 -3.55 -8.54 -11.37
N GLY A 88 -3.51 -7.27 -11.77
CA GLY A 88 -4.65 -6.56 -12.36
C GLY A 88 -5.70 -6.09 -11.36
N PHE A 89 -5.29 -5.80 -10.11
CA PHE A 89 -6.14 -5.23 -9.06
C PHE A 89 -7.35 -6.10 -8.68
N ALA A 90 -7.14 -7.39 -8.43
CA ALA A 90 -8.22 -8.26 -7.94
C ALA A 90 -8.92 -7.64 -6.71
N LYS A 91 -10.25 -7.59 -6.70
CA LYS A 91 -11.04 -7.00 -5.61
C LYS A 91 -11.16 -7.93 -4.42
#